data_AF-A0A923QKB0-F1
#
_entry.id   AF-A0A923QKB0-F1
#
_cell.length_a   1.000
_cell.length_b   1.000
_cell.length_c   1.000
_cell.angle_alpha   90.00
_cell.angle_beta   90.00
_cell.angle_gamma   90.00
#
_symmetry.space_group_name_H-M   'P 1'
#
loop_
_entity.id
_entity.type
_entity.pdbx_description
1 polymer ?
#
loop_
_entity_poly.entity_id
_entity_poly.type
_entity_poly.pdbx_seq_one_letter_code
_entity_poly.pdbx_strand_id
1 'polypeptide(L)'
;MRLRHLFLIATLFIAGAAHALSADEVKGIAFGDVEARVTALNKAAADADEKTVAFIQALSDDAVKTRGDKVFVIQGGKALDPLSGAEVPLPPDAEDVINPNYLRSEMDNALAALKLLSKDEATRAAAIKTLTGETDEARLPLIDKAYAVETVPQLKDKLEMMRAAILLGSSDKARRLDAAAQLAGSKNPITKTVLIERLPLETDADVKVALKAALARVEASLAWGDRLGAMFSGISLGSILLLVALGLAITYGLMGVINMAHGELMMIGAYATYVVQGLFQKYLPGAFDWYLLAAVPVAFLASALMGALLERSVIRFLYGRPLETLL
;
A
#
# COMPACT_ATOMS: atom_id res chain seq x y z
N MET A 1 63.74 21.45 15.00
CA MET A 1 62.99 20.76 16.09
C MET A 1 61.86 21.64 16.64
N ARG A 2 60.95 22.15 15.78
CA ARG A 2 59.76 22.95 16.15
C ARG A 2 58.70 22.91 15.03
N LEU A 3 58.15 21.74 14.71
CA LEU A 3 57.04 21.64 13.75
C LEU A 3 56.22 20.35 13.91
N ARG A 4 55.96 19.92 15.15
CA ARG A 4 55.17 18.70 15.45
C ARG A 4 54.11 18.87 16.55
N HIS A 5 53.91 20.07 17.06
CA HIS A 5 53.00 20.33 18.19
C HIS A 5 51.82 21.26 17.86
N LEU A 6 51.54 21.53 16.58
CA LEU A 6 50.42 22.38 16.17
C LEU A 6 49.24 21.60 15.55
N PHE A 7 49.17 20.28 15.78
CA PHE A 7 48.14 19.38 15.23
C PHE A 7 47.31 18.70 16.33
N LEU A 8 47.13 19.36 17.49
CA LEU A 8 46.49 18.74 18.66
C LEU A 8 45.40 19.60 19.34
N ILE A 9 44.94 20.70 18.73
CA ILE A 9 43.86 21.54 19.30
C ILE A 9 42.87 22.01 18.21
N ALA A 10 42.42 21.10 17.33
CA ALA A 10 41.39 21.43 16.34
C ALA A 10 40.42 20.28 16.03
N THR A 11 40.15 19.41 17.00
CA THR A 11 39.09 18.38 16.93
C THR A 11 38.12 18.49 18.11
N LEU A 12 37.85 19.71 18.56
CA LEU A 12 36.76 20.02 19.47
C LEU A 12 35.72 20.85 18.72
N PHE A 13 34.45 20.43 18.78
CA PHE A 13 33.25 21.09 18.25
C PHE A 13 32.91 20.89 16.76
N ILE A 14 32.52 19.67 16.41
CA ILE A 14 31.28 19.45 15.66
C ILE A 14 30.46 18.40 16.43
N ALA A 15 30.04 18.74 17.64
CA ALA A 15 28.90 18.09 18.25
C ALA A 15 27.69 18.89 17.77
N GLY A 16 26.99 18.39 16.75
CA GLY A 16 25.63 18.85 16.51
C GLY A 16 24.85 18.73 17.81
N ALA A 17 24.05 19.72 18.16
CA ALA A 17 23.19 19.67 19.33
C ALA A 17 22.23 18.48 19.17
N ALA A 18 22.62 17.32 19.68
CA ALA A 18 21.74 16.17 19.78
C ALA A 18 20.74 16.49 20.90
N HIS A 19 19.48 16.70 20.53
CA HIS A 19 18.41 16.81 21.51
C HIS A 19 18.21 15.41 22.10
N ALA A 20 18.68 15.23 23.33
CA ALA A 20 18.52 13.95 24.02
C ALA A 20 17.06 13.79 24.44
N LEU A 21 16.47 12.62 24.15
CA LEU A 21 15.12 12.26 24.61
C LEU A 21 14.94 12.63 26.08
N SER A 22 13.95 13.46 26.38
CA SER A 22 13.68 13.98 27.72
C SER A 22 12.61 13.17 28.46
N ALA A 23 12.62 13.25 29.79
CA ALA A 23 11.61 12.57 30.62
C ALA A 23 10.18 13.08 30.33
N ASP A 24 10.04 14.37 29.99
CA ASP A 24 8.75 14.97 29.66
C ASP A 24 8.22 14.49 28.31
N GLU A 25 9.08 14.26 27.32
CA GLU A 25 8.69 13.67 26.03
C GLU A 25 8.27 12.20 26.19
N VAL A 26 9.04 11.42 26.95
CA VAL A 26 8.69 10.03 27.26
C VAL A 26 7.32 9.95 27.94
N LYS A 27 7.07 10.81 28.93
CA LYS A 27 5.76 10.87 29.60
C LYS A 27 4.66 11.35 28.68
N GLY A 28 4.89 12.41 27.91
CA GLY A 28 3.89 13.00 27.01
C GLY A 28 3.44 12.05 25.90
N ILE A 29 4.33 11.16 25.43
CA ILE A 29 3.97 10.16 24.40
C ILE A 29 3.36 8.90 25.03
N ALA A 30 3.75 8.52 26.25
CA ALA A 30 3.25 7.32 26.91
C ALA A 30 1.91 7.50 27.62
N PHE A 31 1.62 8.70 28.15
CA PHE A 31 0.45 8.98 28.98
C PHE A 31 -0.43 10.08 28.38
N GLY A 32 -1.72 10.07 28.75
CA GLY A 32 -2.70 11.09 28.36
C GLY A 32 -3.71 10.59 27.31
N ASP A 33 -4.56 11.51 26.87
CA ASP A 33 -5.46 11.25 25.75
C ASP A 33 -4.70 11.16 24.41
N VAL A 34 -5.37 10.66 23.38
CA VAL A 34 -4.75 10.40 22.08
C VAL A 34 -4.22 11.69 21.43
N GLU A 35 -4.93 12.80 21.57
CA GLU A 35 -4.57 14.08 20.93
C GLU A 35 -3.31 14.69 21.56
N ALA A 36 -3.22 14.68 22.89
CA ALA A 36 -2.04 15.12 23.62
C ALA A 36 -0.82 14.25 23.29
N ARG A 37 -1.01 12.93 23.19
CA ARG A 37 0.05 11.98 22.83
C ARG A 37 0.56 12.19 21.40
N VAL A 38 -0.32 12.43 20.43
CA VAL A 38 0.06 12.75 19.05
C VAL A 38 0.82 14.09 18.99
N THR A 39 0.38 15.09 19.74
CA THR A 39 1.08 16.38 19.82
C THR A 39 2.49 16.22 20.40
N ALA A 40 2.64 15.45 21.47
CA ALA A 40 3.93 15.13 22.07
C ALA A 40 4.83 14.33 21.12
N LEU A 41 4.27 13.36 20.40
CA LEU A 41 4.97 12.57 19.38
C LEU A 41 5.51 13.45 18.25
N ASN A 42 4.68 14.34 17.70
CA ASN A 42 5.08 15.24 16.62
C ASN A 42 6.18 16.21 17.07
N LYS A 43 6.12 16.70 18.31
CA LYS A 43 7.17 17.53 18.90
C LYS A 43 8.49 16.77 19.05
N ALA A 44 8.46 15.56 19.62
CA ALA A 44 9.65 14.74 19.81
C ALA A 44 10.26 14.29 18.47
N ALA A 45 9.44 14.06 17.45
CA ALA A 45 9.88 13.65 16.12
C ALA A 45 10.60 14.77 15.34
N ALA A 46 10.40 16.05 15.66
CA ALA A 46 10.96 17.16 14.88
C ALA A 46 12.50 17.19 14.83
N ASP A 47 13.13 16.84 15.95
CA ASP A 47 14.59 16.79 16.14
C ASP A 47 15.00 15.49 16.87
N ALA A 48 14.39 14.36 16.48
CA ALA A 48 14.59 13.08 17.13
C ALA A 48 16.04 12.57 17.02
N ASP A 49 16.57 12.10 18.16
CA ASP A 49 17.81 11.33 18.22
C ASP A 49 17.52 9.82 18.07
N GLU A 50 18.58 9.00 18.05
CA GLU A 50 18.47 7.54 17.95
C GLU A 50 17.62 6.92 19.08
N LYS A 51 17.62 7.54 20.27
CA LYS A 51 16.84 7.08 21.42
C LYS A 51 15.36 7.37 21.26
N THR A 52 15.00 8.57 20.79
CA THR A 52 13.62 8.93 20.45
C THR A 52 13.07 7.98 19.39
N VAL A 53 13.85 7.67 18.35
CA VAL A 53 13.43 6.70 17.32
C VAL A 53 13.20 5.31 17.93
N ALA A 54 14.13 4.83 18.75
CA ALA A 54 14.01 3.53 19.40
C ALA A 54 12.80 3.46 20.34
N PHE A 55 12.50 4.55 21.06
CA PHE A 55 11.35 4.64 21.94
C PHE A 55 10.02 4.64 21.18
N ILE A 56 9.89 5.42 20.11
CA ILE A 56 8.68 5.43 19.26
C ILE A 56 8.48 4.06 18.60
N GLN A 57 9.55 3.41 18.15
CA GLN A 57 9.48 2.05 17.61
C GLN A 57 8.98 1.05 18.66
N ALA A 58 9.53 1.10 19.89
CA ALA A 58 9.07 0.24 20.97
C ALA A 58 7.58 0.46 21.32
N LEU A 59 7.10 1.70 21.25
CA LEU A 59 5.67 2.00 21.42
C LEU A 59 4.82 1.41 20.29
N SER A 60 5.25 1.56 19.03
CA SER A 60 4.53 0.97 17.89
C SER A 60 4.44 -0.56 17.99
N ASP A 61 5.52 -1.19 18.49
CA ASP A 61 5.65 -2.63 18.69
C ASP A 61 4.95 -3.15 19.97
N ASP A 62 4.21 -2.30 20.69
CA ASP A 62 3.57 -2.59 21.98
C ASP A 62 4.54 -3.15 23.04
N ALA A 63 5.81 -2.74 22.95
CA ALA A 63 6.90 -3.18 23.81
C ALA A 63 7.17 -2.19 24.95
N VAL A 64 6.19 -1.40 25.38
CA VAL A 64 6.35 -0.41 26.44
C VAL A 64 5.36 -0.65 27.57
N LYS A 65 5.88 -0.64 28.80
CA LYS A 65 5.12 -0.79 30.03
C LYS A 65 5.27 0.43 30.92
N THR A 66 4.29 0.67 31.79
CA THR A 66 4.28 1.78 32.72
C THR A 66 3.96 1.35 34.14
N ARG A 67 4.51 2.05 35.12
CA ARG A 67 4.10 1.96 36.53
C ARG A 67 4.13 3.34 37.16
N GLY A 68 2.95 3.85 37.52
CA GLY A 68 2.80 5.25 37.91
C GLY A 68 3.38 6.15 36.82
N ASP A 69 4.33 7.02 37.19
CA ASP A 69 4.98 7.98 36.28
C ASP A 69 6.18 7.44 35.52
N LYS A 70 6.54 6.16 35.69
CA LYS A 70 7.73 5.55 35.07
C LYS A 70 7.34 4.74 33.83
N VAL A 71 8.18 4.86 32.80
CA VAL A 71 8.03 4.16 31.52
C VAL A 71 9.21 3.20 31.35
N PHE A 72 8.93 2.00 30.86
CA PHE A 72 9.89 0.91 30.67
C PHE A 72 9.77 0.37 29.25
N VAL A 73 10.89 0.24 28.56
CA VAL A 73 10.97 -0.39 27.23
C VAL A 73 11.36 -1.85 27.39
N ILE A 74 10.58 -2.77 26.83
CA ILE A 74 10.81 -4.21 26.90
C ILE A 74 11.58 -4.63 25.66
N GLN A 75 12.82 -5.07 25.83
CA GLN A 75 13.65 -5.58 24.74
C GLN A 75 14.31 -6.90 25.15
N GLY A 76 14.05 -7.96 24.38
CA GLY A 76 14.63 -9.28 24.64
C GLY A 76 14.28 -9.88 26.01
N GLY A 77 13.09 -9.56 26.55
CA GLY A 77 12.64 -10.02 27.88
C GLY A 77 13.16 -9.21 29.06
N LYS A 78 13.91 -8.13 28.81
CA LYS A 78 14.45 -7.22 29.84
C LYS A 78 13.74 -5.88 29.77
N ALA A 79 13.57 -5.22 30.92
CA ALA A 79 13.09 -3.85 30.98
C ALA A 79 14.27 -2.88 30.98
N LEU A 80 14.19 -1.90 30.09
CA LEU A 80 15.18 -0.85 29.91
C LEU A 80 14.55 0.51 30.24
N ASP A 81 15.35 1.40 30.81
CA ASP A 81 14.98 2.82 30.93
C ASP A 81 15.12 3.50 29.54
N PRO A 82 14.05 4.13 29.01
CA PRO A 82 14.08 4.78 27.69
C PRO A 82 15.11 5.92 27.58
N LEU A 83 15.49 6.57 28.68
CA LEU A 83 16.42 7.70 28.68
C LEU A 83 17.88 7.23 28.71
N SER A 84 18.18 6.28 29.59
CA SER A 84 19.56 5.82 29.82
C SER A 84 19.92 4.57 29.02
N GLY A 85 18.95 3.77 28.60
CA GLY A 85 19.14 2.44 28.01
C GLY A 85 19.63 1.39 29.01
N ALA A 86 19.69 1.72 30.30
CA ALA A 86 20.13 0.79 31.34
C ALA A 86 19.03 -0.22 31.67
N GLU A 87 19.45 -1.44 32.01
CA GLU A 87 18.54 -2.49 32.49
C GLU A 87 18.01 -2.13 33.89
N VAL A 88 16.69 -2.16 34.04
CA VAL A 88 15.99 -1.84 35.28
C VAL A 88 15.08 -3.02 35.62
N PRO A 89 14.95 -3.44 36.89
CA PRO A 89 14.01 -4.48 37.26
C PRO A 89 12.58 -4.08 36.88
N LEU A 90 11.91 -4.94 36.10
CA LEU A 90 10.52 -4.75 35.73
C LEU A 90 9.62 -4.97 36.97
N PRO A 91 8.81 -3.99 37.37
CA PRO A 91 7.84 -4.21 38.42
C PRO A 91 6.77 -5.25 38.06
N PRO A 92 6.33 -6.10 39.01
CA PRO A 92 5.31 -7.13 38.74
C PRO A 92 3.92 -6.55 38.43
N ASP A 93 3.68 -5.31 38.81
CA ASP A 93 2.45 -4.52 38.59
C ASP A 93 2.59 -3.50 37.45
N ALA A 94 3.58 -3.68 36.56
CA ALA A 94 3.72 -2.85 35.37
C ALA A 94 2.63 -3.18 34.33
N GLU A 95 1.92 -2.16 33.88
CA GLU A 95 0.83 -2.26 32.91
C GLU A 95 1.32 -1.96 31.50
N ASP A 96 0.72 -2.59 30.49
CA ASP A 96 1.05 -2.34 29.09
C ASP A 96 0.48 -0.99 28.64
N VAL A 97 1.27 -0.23 27.86
CA VAL A 97 0.75 0.98 27.22
C VAL A 97 -0.15 0.59 26.06
N ILE A 98 -1.45 0.86 26.20
CA ILE A 98 -2.41 0.57 25.14
C ILE A 98 -2.33 1.64 24.05
N ASN A 99 -2.07 1.21 22.82
CA ASN A 99 -2.02 2.06 21.64
C ASN A 99 -3.17 1.73 20.69
N PRO A 100 -4.18 2.61 20.57
CA PRO A 100 -5.21 2.47 19.55
C PRO A 100 -4.62 2.47 18.14
N ASN A 101 -5.30 1.85 17.18
CA ASN A 101 -4.81 1.73 15.80
C ASN A 101 -4.43 3.07 15.15
N TYR A 102 -5.18 4.13 15.45
CA TYR A 102 -4.86 5.48 14.99
C TYR A 102 -3.50 5.97 15.52
N LEU A 103 -3.26 5.81 16.82
CA LEU A 103 -2.00 6.24 17.42
C LEU A 103 -0.81 5.42 16.91
N ARG A 104 -1.00 4.12 16.67
CA ARG A 104 0.03 3.28 16.03
C ARG A 104 0.35 3.79 14.62
N SER A 105 -0.67 4.14 13.83
CA SER A 105 -0.47 4.75 12.51
C SER A 105 0.32 6.06 12.59
N GLU A 106 0.05 6.91 13.58
CA GLU A 106 0.80 8.16 13.80
C GLU A 106 2.27 7.92 14.19
N MET A 107 2.53 6.89 14.99
CA MET A 107 3.90 6.47 15.33
C MET A 107 4.64 5.94 14.10
N ASP A 108 3.98 5.11 13.28
CA ASP A 108 4.55 4.58 12.04
C ASP A 108 4.85 5.70 11.03
N ASN A 109 3.94 6.67 10.90
CA ASN A 109 4.16 7.87 10.09
C ASN A 109 5.32 8.72 10.63
N ALA A 110 5.45 8.86 11.95
CA ALA A 110 6.58 9.56 12.55
C ALA A 110 7.92 8.88 12.26
N LEU A 111 7.98 7.57 12.44
CA LEU A 111 9.16 6.78 12.15
C LEU A 111 9.51 6.83 10.65
N ALA A 112 8.51 6.80 9.78
CA ALA A 112 8.72 6.96 8.35
C ALA A 112 9.28 8.34 8.00
N ALA A 113 8.74 9.42 8.58
CA ALA A 113 9.24 10.78 8.35
C ALA A 113 10.72 10.94 8.73
N LEU A 114 11.14 10.32 9.83
CA LEU A 114 12.54 10.28 10.25
C LEU A 114 13.42 9.45 9.29
N LYS A 115 12.91 8.32 8.80
CA LYS A 115 13.59 7.44 7.83
C LYS A 115 13.80 8.08 6.46
N LEU A 116 13.10 9.19 6.14
CA LEU A 116 13.32 9.95 4.90
C LEU A 116 14.75 10.50 4.76
N LEU A 117 15.46 10.69 5.88
CA LEU A 117 16.84 11.18 5.89
C LEU A 117 17.88 10.04 5.94
N SER A 118 17.44 8.78 5.80
CA SER A 118 18.33 7.62 5.81
C SER A 118 19.34 7.67 4.66
N LYS A 119 20.56 7.19 4.93
CA LYS A 119 21.60 7.03 3.90
C LYS A 119 21.22 5.99 2.84
N ASP A 120 20.40 5.02 3.22
CA ASP A 120 19.96 3.94 2.34
C ASP A 120 18.74 4.34 1.51
N GLU A 121 18.82 4.15 0.20
CA GLU A 121 17.76 4.49 -0.76
C GLU A 121 16.50 3.66 -0.55
N ALA A 122 16.62 2.35 -0.30
CA ALA A 122 15.48 1.47 -0.11
C ALA A 122 14.66 1.88 1.13
N THR A 123 15.36 2.25 2.21
CA THR A 123 14.74 2.80 3.43
C THR A 123 13.98 4.09 3.15
N ARG A 124 14.57 5.04 2.39
CA ARG A 124 13.87 6.27 2.01
C ARG A 124 12.66 6.00 1.13
N ALA A 125 12.76 5.11 0.16
CA ALA A 125 11.67 4.72 -0.72
C ALA A 125 10.51 4.07 0.04
N ALA A 126 10.81 3.21 1.03
CA ALA A 126 9.81 2.62 1.91
C ALA A 126 9.12 3.67 2.78
N ALA A 127 9.89 4.60 3.35
CA ALA A 127 9.36 5.72 4.13
C ALA A 127 8.41 6.62 3.31
N ILE A 128 8.80 6.98 2.08
CA ILE A 128 7.92 7.74 1.16
C ILE A 128 6.63 6.98 0.90
N LYS A 129 6.70 5.66 0.71
CA LYS A 129 5.50 4.83 0.49
C LYS A 129 4.56 4.86 1.68
N THR A 130 5.09 4.75 2.91
CA THR A 130 4.27 4.84 4.14
C THR A 130 3.58 6.19 4.26
N LEU A 131 4.29 7.28 3.94
CA LEU A 131 3.77 8.65 4.04
C LEU A 131 2.93 9.08 2.83
N THR A 132 2.69 8.19 1.87
CA THR A 132 1.94 8.57 0.66
C THR A 132 0.47 8.80 1.01
N GLY A 133 -0.02 10.01 0.77
CA GLY A 133 -1.39 10.41 1.12
C GLY A 133 -1.51 11.11 2.48
N GLU A 134 -0.41 11.22 3.23
CA GLU A 134 -0.36 12.05 4.44
C GLU A 134 -0.54 13.53 4.09
N THR A 135 -1.32 14.24 4.91
CA THR A 135 -1.65 15.67 4.73
C THR A 135 -1.37 16.52 5.97
N ASP A 136 -0.87 15.94 7.07
CA ASP A 136 -0.52 16.67 8.28
C ASP A 136 0.64 17.66 8.07
N GLU A 137 0.39 18.95 8.33
CA GLU A 137 1.36 20.04 8.24
C GLU A 137 2.51 19.88 9.24
N ALA A 138 2.31 19.15 10.35
CA ALA A 138 3.36 18.88 11.34
C ALA A 138 4.55 18.09 10.75
N ARG A 139 4.34 17.36 9.64
CA ARG A 139 5.39 16.58 8.96
C ARG A 139 6.16 17.37 7.93
N LEU A 140 5.64 18.52 7.49
CA LEU A 140 6.21 19.32 6.41
C LEU A 140 7.69 19.67 6.64
N PRO A 141 8.15 20.06 7.87
CA PRO A 141 9.55 20.39 8.08
C PRO A 141 10.52 19.23 7.79
N LEU A 142 10.17 17.99 8.15
CA LEU A 142 11.01 16.82 7.89
C LEU A 142 11.01 16.47 6.39
N ILE A 143 9.86 16.60 5.73
CA ILE A 143 9.74 16.35 4.29
C ILE A 143 10.49 17.42 3.49
N ASP A 144 10.45 18.69 3.91
CA ASP A 144 11.25 19.78 3.32
C ASP A 144 12.75 19.51 3.45
N LYS A 145 13.21 19.11 4.65
CA LYS A 145 14.60 18.70 4.89
C LYS A 145 14.99 17.56 3.95
N ALA A 146 14.15 16.52 3.84
CA ALA A 146 14.40 15.37 2.97
C ALA A 146 14.45 15.74 1.49
N TYR A 147 13.51 16.56 1.01
CA TYR A 147 13.46 17.03 -0.38
C TYR A 147 14.71 17.85 -0.77
N ALA A 148 15.21 18.68 0.15
CA ALA A 148 16.40 19.50 -0.08
C ALA A 148 17.67 18.66 -0.28
N VAL A 149 17.80 17.54 0.46
CA VAL A 149 18.98 16.66 0.39
C VAL A 149 18.84 15.49 -0.58
N GLU A 150 17.63 15.19 -1.05
CA GLU A 150 17.40 14.07 -1.96
C GLU A 150 18.05 14.29 -3.33
N THR A 151 18.70 13.23 -3.81
CA THR A 151 19.48 13.20 -5.05
C THR A 151 18.84 12.29 -6.11
N VAL A 152 18.06 11.29 -5.71
CA VAL A 152 17.38 10.37 -6.62
C VAL A 152 16.15 11.07 -7.22
N PRO A 153 16.09 11.32 -8.54
CA PRO A 153 15.02 12.11 -9.15
C PRO A 153 13.62 11.56 -8.85
N GLN A 154 13.45 10.23 -8.92
CA GLN A 154 12.17 9.58 -8.69
C GLN A 154 11.65 9.73 -7.25
N LEU A 155 12.55 9.76 -6.27
CA LEU A 155 12.17 9.97 -4.86
C LEU A 155 11.92 11.45 -4.60
N LYS A 156 12.71 12.32 -5.23
CA LYS A 156 12.55 13.76 -5.15
C LYS A 156 11.20 14.23 -5.69
N ASP A 157 10.78 13.71 -6.84
CA ASP A 157 9.46 13.99 -7.43
C ASP A 157 8.31 13.55 -6.49
N LYS A 158 8.46 12.40 -5.82
CA LYS A 158 7.46 11.91 -4.84
C LYS A 158 7.40 12.81 -3.61
N LEU A 159 8.55 13.23 -3.08
CA LEU A 159 8.63 14.17 -1.97
C LEU A 159 8.01 15.53 -2.35
N GLU A 160 8.24 16.01 -3.58
CA GLU A 160 7.59 17.23 -4.09
C GLU A 160 6.07 17.11 -4.08
N MET A 161 5.54 16.00 -4.60
CA MET A 161 4.10 15.74 -4.59
C MET A 161 3.51 15.68 -3.17
N MET A 162 4.22 15.07 -2.22
CA MET A 162 3.80 15.02 -0.82
C MET A 162 3.77 16.42 -0.18
N ARG A 163 4.81 17.23 -0.42
CA ARG A 163 4.86 18.62 0.06
C ARG A 163 3.70 19.43 -0.49
N ALA A 164 3.44 19.31 -1.79
CA ALA A 164 2.30 19.98 -2.42
C ALA A 164 0.96 19.51 -1.83
N ALA A 165 0.79 18.21 -1.59
CA ALA A 165 -0.42 17.67 -0.96
C ALA A 165 -0.68 18.26 0.44
N ILE A 166 0.35 18.35 1.29
CA ILE A 166 0.26 18.97 2.62
C ILE A 166 -0.03 20.47 2.51
N LEU A 167 0.66 21.17 1.60
CA LEU A 167 0.52 22.62 1.42
C LEU A 167 -0.85 23.06 0.92
N LEU A 168 -1.66 22.14 0.36
CA LEU A 168 -3.07 22.42 0.08
C LEU A 168 -3.86 22.82 1.33
N GLY A 169 -3.48 22.30 2.49
CA GLY A 169 -4.08 22.61 3.79
C GLY A 169 -3.65 23.96 4.38
N SER A 170 -2.58 24.58 3.85
CA SER A 170 -1.94 25.74 4.46
C SER A 170 -2.87 26.94 4.62
N SER A 171 -2.65 27.74 5.66
CA SER A 171 -3.36 28.99 5.90
C SER A 171 -3.05 30.07 4.84
N ASP A 172 -1.93 29.96 4.13
CA ASP A 172 -1.53 30.89 3.09
C ASP A 172 -2.17 30.54 1.73
N LYS A 173 -2.93 31.48 1.17
CA LYS A 173 -3.55 31.36 -0.16
C LYS A 173 -2.53 31.13 -1.27
N ALA A 174 -1.39 31.81 -1.24
CA ALA A 174 -0.38 31.69 -2.29
C ALA A 174 0.23 30.28 -2.33
N ARG A 175 0.50 29.70 -1.16
CA ARG A 175 0.99 28.32 -1.02
C ARG A 175 -0.02 27.31 -1.55
N ARG A 176 -1.31 27.50 -1.27
CA ARG A 176 -2.37 26.62 -1.78
C ARG A 176 -2.51 26.66 -3.31
N LEU A 177 -2.35 27.84 -3.91
CA LEU A 177 -2.37 27.99 -5.37
C LEU A 177 -1.18 27.29 -6.03
N ASP A 178 0.02 27.47 -5.48
CA ASP A 178 1.25 26.82 -5.97
C ASP A 178 1.16 25.29 -5.83
N ALA A 179 0.70 24.80 -4.67
CA ALA A 179 0.45 23.39 -4.43
C ALA A 179 -0.53 22.78 -5.43
N ALA A 180 -1.66 23.46 -5.71
CA ALA A 180 -2.61 23.00 -6.71
C ALA A 180 -1.99 22.92 -8.11
N ALA A 181 -1.14 23.88 -8.48
CA ALA A 181 -0.43 23.89 -9.75
C ALA A 181 0.59 22.73 -9.86
N GLN A 182 1.35 22.47 -8.80
CA GLN A 182 2.31 21.35 -8.75
C GLN A 182 1.61 19.99 -8.88
N LEU A 183 0.50 19.80 -8.16
CA LEU A 183 -0.27 18.56 -8.20
C LEU A 183 -0.98 18.31 -9.53
N ALA A 184 -1.26 19.35 -10.32
CA ALA A 184 -1.92 19.23 -11.62
C ALA A 184 -1.12 18.39 -12.63
N GLY A 185 0.21 18.27 -12.45
CA GLY A 185 1.07 17.43 -13.27
C GLY A 185 1.11 15.95 -12.85
N SER A 186 0.49 15.59 -11.73
CA SER A 186 0.57 14.25 -11.16
C SER A 186 -0.19 13.21 -11.99
N LYS A 187 0.42 12.02 -12.11
CA LYS A 187 -0.20 10.81 -12.68
C LYS A 187 -0.55 9.78 -11.60
N ASN A 188 -0.54 10.20 -10.33
CA ASN A 188 -0.84 9.32 -9.21
C ASN A 188 -2.34 9.41 -8.86
N PRO A 189 -3.07 8.28 -8.80
CA PRO A 189 -4.46 8.25 -8.35
C PRO A 189 -4.69 8.89 -6.98
N ILE A 190 -3.70 8.83 -6.07
CA ILE A 190 -3.80 9.42 -4.72
C ILE A 190 -3.94 10.94 -4.79
N THR A 191 -3.30 11.59 -5.77
CA THR A 191 -3.45 13.04 -5.97
C THR A 191 -4.89 13.44 -6.28
N LYS A 192 -5.62 12.60 -7.03
CA LYS A 192 -7.06 12.82 -7.27
C LYS A 192 -7.84 12.82 -5.96
N THR A 193 -7.59 11.85 -5.09
CA THR A 193 -8.25 11.74 -3.77
C THR A 193 -8.02 12.98 -2.92
N VAL A 194 -6.76 13.41 -2.76
CA VAL A 194 -6.42 14.60 -1.96
C VAL A 194 -7.10 15.87 -2.49
N LEU A 195 -7.13 16.05 -3.82
CA LEU A 195 -7.80 17.20 -4.43
C LEU A 195 -9.32 17.18 -4.21
N ILE A 196 -9.96 16.01 -4.29
CA ILE A 196 -11.40 15.83 -4.05
C ILE A 196 -11.73 16.12 -2.58
N GLU A 197 -10.92 15.64 -1.65
CA GLU A 197 -11.11 15.86 -0.21
C GLU A 197 -10.90 17.32 0.19
N ARG A 198 -9.95 18.01 -0.46
CA ARG A 198 -9.68 19.44 -0.18
C ARG A 198 -10.74 20.38 -0.75
N LEU A 199 -11.28 20.08 -1.92
CA LEU A 199 -12.20 20.96 -2.64
C LEU A 199 -13.43 21.45 -1.83
N PRO A 200 -14.14 20.61 -1.04
CA PRO A 200 -15.28 21.06 -0.23
C PRO A 200 -14.86 21.91 0.98
N LEU A 201 -13.63 21.74 1.48
CA LEU A 201 -13.10 22.49 2.62
C LEU A 201 -12.58 23.87 2.24
N GLU A 202 -12.28 24.08 0.96
CA GLU A 202 -11.77 25.34 0.45
C GLU A 202 -12.84 26.45 0.55
N THR A 203 -12.44 27.66 0.92
CA THR A 203 -13.33 28.83 1.03
C THR A 203 -13.02 29.86 -0.06
N ASP A 204 -11.76 29.99 -0.48
CA ASP A 204 -11.32 30.96 -1.48
C ASP A 204 -11.75 30.57 -2.89
N ALA A 205 -12.41 31.50 -3.59
CA ALA A 205 -12.92 31.26 -4.94
C ALA A 205 -11.80 30.93 -5.96
N ASP A 206 -10.69 31.69 -5.92
CA ASP A 206 -9.57 31.49 -6.84
C ASP A 206 -8.90 30.12 -6.63
N VAL A 207 -8.76 29.70 -5.37
CA VAL A 207 -8.17 28.40 -5.02
C VAL A 207 -9.10 27.27 -5.45
N LYS A 208 -10.43 27.41 -5.30
CA LYS A 208 -11.39 26.45 -5.84
C LYS A 208 -11.26 26.26 -7.35
N VAL A 209 -11.07 27.35 -8.09
CA VAL A 209 -10.88 27.28 -9.55
C VAL A 209 -9.58 26.53 -9.87
N ALA A 210 -8.48 26.84 -9.18
CA ALA A 210 -7.21 26.16 -9.35
C ALA A 210 -7.29 24.67 -9.01
N LEU A 211 -7.93 24.30 -7.90
CA LEU A 211 -8.15 22.90 -7.49
C LEU A 211 -8.98 22.12 -8.51
N LYS A 212 -10.06 22.71 -9.02
CA LYS A 212 -10.88 22.08 -10.08
C LYS A 212 -10.09 21.88 -11.37
N ALA A 213 -9.28 22.87 -11.76
CA ALA A 213 -8.42 22.76 -12.95
C ALA A 213 -7.34 21.68 -12.78
N ALA A 214 -6.71 21.62 -11.61
CA ALA A 214 -5.74 20.58 -11.26
C ALA A 214 -6.39 19.19 -11.29
N LEU A 215 -7.56 19.03 -10.68
CA LEU A 215 -8.32 17.79 -10.65
C LEU A 215 -8.66 17.31 -12.07
N ALA A 216 -9.19 18.20 -12.93
CA ALA A 216 -9.51 17.86 -14.31
C ALA A 216 -8.28 17.40 -15.11
N ARG A 217 -7.11 18.00 -14.86
CA ARG A 217 -5.86 17.62 -15.52
C ARG A 217 -5.35 16.26 -15.05
N VAL A 218 -5.40 15.99 -13.74
CA VAL A 218 -5.06 14.68 -13.17
C VAL A 218 -5.99 13.61 -13.72
N GLU A 219 -7.30 13.85 -13.74
CA GLU A 219 -8.29 12.92 -14.30
C GLU A 219 -8.05 12.63 -15.78
N ALA A 220 -7.75 13.66 -16.58
CA ALA A 220 -7.42 13.46 -17.99
C ALA A 220 -6.17 12.58 -18.18
N SER A 221 -5.17 12.73 -17.30
CA SER A 221 -3.94 11.93 -17.35
C SER A 221 -4.19 10.46 -16.99
N LEU A 222 -5.04 10.20 -16.01
CA LEU A 222 -5.40 8.85 -15.57
C LEU A 222 -6.35 8.15 -16.56
N ALA A 223 -7.29 8.90 -17.14
CA ALA A 223 -8.32 8.38 -18.04
C ALA A 223 -7.75 7.63 -19.25
N TRP A 224 -6.56 7.99 -19.73
CA TRP A 224 -5.94 7.27 -20.85
C TRP A 224 -5.51 5.84 -20.46
N GLY A 225 -4.93 5.69 -19.28
CA GLY A 225 -4.57 4.37 -18.72
C GLY A 225 -5.81 3.51 -18.50
N ASP A 226 -6.85 4.09 -17.89
CA ASP A 226 -8.12 3.40 -17.64
C ASP A 226 -8.81 2.97 -18.95
N ARG A 227 -8.80 3.83 -19.97
CA ARG A 227 -9.37 3.51 -21.30
C ARG A 227 -8.64 2.37 -21.98
N LEU A 228 -7.30 2.37 -21.95
CA LEU A 228 -6.51 1.27 -22.51
C LEU A 228 -6.77 -0.04 -21.76
N GLY A 229 -6.81 0.01 -20.43
CA GLY A 229 -7.18 -1.14 -19.60
C GLY A 229 -8.57 -1.67 -19.96
N ALA A 230 -9.56 -0.78 -20.10
CA ALA A 230 -10.92 -1.15 -20.47
C ALA A 230 -11.00 -1.76 -21.88
N MET A 231 -10.28 -1.20 -22.86
CA MET A 231 -10.20 -1.77 -24.21
C MET A 231 -9.56 -3.15 -24.22
N PHE A 232 -8.46 -3.34 -23.48
CA PHE A 232 -7.80 -4.63 -23.36
C PHE A 232 -8.73 -5.67 -22.70
N SER A 233 -9.37 -5.31 -21.59
CA SER A 233 -10.35 -6.16 -20.92
C SER A 233 -11.54 -6.48 -21.82
N GLY A 234 -12.02 -5.50 -22.59
CA GLY A 234 -13.09 -5.68 -23.57
C GLY A 234 -12.71 -6.62 -24.70
N ILE A 235 -11.51 -6.49 -25.27
CA ILE A 235 -10.99 -7.41 -26.29
C ILE A 235 -10.78 -8.81 -25.71
N SER A 236 -10.22 -8.91 -24.51
CA SER A 236 -9.99 -10.20 -23.83
C SER A 236 -11.30 -10.93 -23.57
N LEU A 237 -12.26 -10.26 -22.93
CA LEU A 237 -13.58 -10.84 -22.63
C LEU A 237 -14.37 -11.12 -23.92
N GLY A 238 -14.31 -10.22 -24.90
CA GLY A 238 -14.91 -10.41 -26.21
C GLY A 238 -14.34 -11.60 -26.96
N SER A 239 -13.03 -11.84 -26.88
CA SER A 239 -12.37 -13.00 -27.51
C SER A 239 -12.81 -14.31 -26.86
N ILE A 240 -12.95 -14.34 -25.53
CA ILE A 240 -13.49 -15.49 -24.80
C ILE A 240 -14.92 -15.78 -25.28
N LEU A 241 -15.78 -14.75 -25.31
CA LEU A 241 -17.16 -14.90 -25.79
C LEU A 241 -17.22 -15.34 -27.26
N LEU A 242 -16.33 -14.83 -28.12
CA LEU A 242 -16.24 -15.22 -29.53
C LEU A 242 -15.81 -16.68 -29.68
N LEU A 243 -14.84 -17.16 -28.91
CA LEU A 243 -14.42 -18.57 -28.92
C LEU A 243 -15.56 -19.49 -28.45
N VAL A 244 -16.29 -19.09 -27.40
CA VAL A 244 -17.46 -19.83 -26.92
C VAL A 244 -18.56 -19.86 -27.99
N ALA A 245 -18.88 -18.71 -28.59
CA ALA A 245 -19.89 -18.59 -29.63
C ALA A 245 -19.52 -19.39 -30.90
N LEU A 246 -18.24 -19.41 -31.28
CA LEU A 246 -17.75 -20.22 -32.40
C LEU A 246 -17.88 -21.72 -32.09
N GLY A 247 -17.52 -22.14 -30.88
CA GLY A 247 -17.70 -23.52 -30.44
C GLY A 247 -19.18 -23.93 -30.50
N LEU A 248 -20.07 -23.07 -30.03
CA LEU A 248 -21.52 -23.27 -30.10
C LEU A 248 -22.02 -23.38 -31.55
N ALA A 249 -21.61 -22.44 -32.41
CA ALA A 249 -21.97 -22.43 -33.82
C ALA A 249 -21.55 -23.71 -34.56
N ILE A 250 -20.35 -24.25 -34.27
CA ILE A 250 -19.89 -25.52 -34.85
C ILE A 250 -20.75 -26.69 -34.35
N THR A 251 -21.04 -26.75 -33.05
CA THR A 251 -21.86 -27.86 -32.50
C THR A 251 -23.29 -27.85 -33.03
N TYR A 252 -23.93 -26.67 -33.10
CA TYR A 252 -25.29 -26.56 -33.65
C TYR A 252 -25.33 -26.75 -35.17
N GLY A 253 -24.34 -26.21 -35.90
CA GLY A 253 -24.29 -26.31 -37.36
C GLY A 253 -24.13 -27.75 -37.86
N LEU A 254 -23.49 -28.63 -37.08
CA LEU A 254 -23.29 -30.03 -37.45
C LEU A 254 -24.46 -30.95 -37.03
N MET A 255 -25.13 -30.66 -35.91
CA MET A 255 -26.16 -31.56 -35.37
C MET A 255 -27.59 -31.19 -35.80
N GLY A 256 -27.85 -29.94 -36.22
CA GLY A 256 -29.17 -29.52 -36.73
C GLY A 256 -30.30 -29.53 -35.70
N VAL A 257 -30.01 -29.73 -34.42
CA VAL A 257 -30.96 -29.73 -33.30
C VAL A 257 -30.52 -28.69 -32.26
N ILE A 258 -31.48 -27.96 -31.71
CA ILE A 258 -31.23 -27.00 -30.62
C ILE A 258 -31.06 -27.81 -29.33
N ASN A 259 -29.82 -27.97 -28.87
CA ASN A 259 -29.52 -28.65 -27.60
C ASN A 259 -29.37 -27.63 -26.45
N MET A 260 -30.14 -27.79 -25.37
CA MET A 260 -30.06 -26.99 -24.14
C MET A 260 -28.94 -27.43 -23.18
N ALA A 261 -28.33 -28.61 -23.35
CA ALA A 261 -27.28 -29.13 -22.46
C ALA A 261 -25.87 -28.52 -22.69
N HIS A 262 -25.76 -27.51 -23.55
CA HIS A 262 -24.46 -26.94 -23.94
C HIS A 262 -23.69 -26.33 -22.75
N GLY A 263 -24.41 -25.68 -21.82
CA GLY A 263 -23.80 -25.13 -20.61
C GLY A 263 -23.22 -26.20 -19.69
N GLU A 264 -23.82 -27.40 -19.64
CA GLU A 264 -23.38 -28.48 -18.76
C GLU A 264 -22.04 -29.07 -19.22
N LEU A 265 -21.84 -29.25 -20.53
CA LEU A 265 -20.56 -29.73 -21.08
C LEU A 265 -19.42 -28.69 -20.95
N MET A 266 -19.74 -27.40 -21.04
CA MET A 266 -18.79 -26.34 -20.70
C MET A 266 -18.38 -26.40 -19.22
N MET A 267 -19.34 -26.62 -18.33
CA MET A 267 -19.08 -26.74 -16.90
C MET A 267 -18.16 -27.91 -16.57
N ILE A 268 -18.29 -29.04 -17.26
CA ILE A 268 -17.36 -30.19 -17.11
C ILE A 268 -15.92 -29.78 -17.45
N GLY A 269 -15.71 -29.05 -18.55
CA GLY A 269 -14.38 -28.55 -18.94
C GLY A 269 -13.80 -27.53 -17.94
N ALA A 270 -14.64 -26.63 -17.43
CA ALA A 270 -14.26 -25.67 -16.39
C ALA A 270 -13.87 -26.39 -15.08
N TYR A 271 -14.64 -27.40 -14.69
CA TYR A 271 -14.36 -28.18 -13.48
C TYR A 271 -13.09 -29.02 -13.62
N ALA A 272 -12.84 -29.61 -14.79
CA ALA A 272 -11.60 -30.30 -15.09
C ALA A 272 -10.39 -29.36 -14.97
N THR A 273 -10.50 -28.12 -15.45
CA THR A 273 -9.46 -27.09 -15.32
C THR A 273 -9.20 -26.75 -13.85
N TYR A 274 -10.26 -26.56 -13.06
CA TYR A 274 -10.15 -26.30 -11.62
C TYR A 274 -9.48 -27.45 -10.86
N VAL A 275 -9.85 -28.71 -11.17
CA VAL A 275 -9.23 -29.89 -10.55
C VAL A 275 -7.74 -29.97 -10.90
N VAL A 276 -7.36 -29.74 -12.16
CA VAL A 276 -5.94 -29.72 -12.57
C VAL A 276 -5.18 -28.61 -11.85
N GLN A 277 -5.75 -27.41 -11.73
CA GLN A 277 -5.17 -26.32 -10.97
C GLN A 277 -4.91 -26.73 -9.51
N GLY A 278 -5.91 -27.32 -8.84
CA GLY A 278 -5.78 -27.79 -7.45
C GLY A 278 -4.72 -28.89 -7.29
N LEU A 279 -4.59 -29.79 -8.26
CA LEU A 279 -3.55 -30.82 -8.27
C LEU A 279 -2.15 -30.21 -8.39
N PHE A 280 -1.97 -29.20 -9.25
CA PHE A 280 -0.69 -28.49 -9.37
C PHE A 280 -0.33 -27.74 -8.09
N GLN A 281 -1.29 -27.05 -7.46
CA GLN A 281 -1.06 -26.36 -6.19
C GLN A 281 -0.62 -27.32 -5.07
N LYS A 282 -1.25 -28.49 -4.99
CA LYS A 282 -1.04 -29.45 -3.90
C LYS A 282 0.18 -30.34 -4.10
N TYR A 283 0.41 -30.81 -5.33
CA TYR A 283 1.40 -31.85 -5.62
C TYR A 283 2.62 -31.36 -6.41
N LEU A 284 2.50 -30.25 -7.17
CA LEU A 284 3.60 -29.69 -7.97
C LEU A 284 3.70 -28.15 -7.83
N PRO A 285 3.89 -27.60 -6.61
CA PRO A 285 3.93 -26.15 -6.40
C PRO A 285 5.06 -25.46 -7.19
N GLY A 286 6.18 -26.14 -7.44
CA GLY A 286 7.30 -25.63 -8.24
C GLY A 286 7.05 -25.57 -9.74
N ALA A 287 5.96 -26.17 -10.24
CA ALA A 287 5.56 -26.14 -11.65
C ALA A 287 4.16 -25.52 -11.83
N PHE A 288 3.67 -24.76 -10.85
CA PHE A 288 2.31 -24.22 -10.86
C PHE A 288 1.99 -23.45 -12.15
N ASP A 289 2.92 -22.63 -12.65
CA ASP A 289 2.71 -21.81 -13.87
C ASP A 289 2.40 -22.64 -15.13
N TRP A 290 2.71 -23.94 -15.13
CA TRP A 290 2.45 -24.85 -16.24
C TRP A 290 1.06 -25.51 -16.19
N TYR A 291 0.26 -25.27 -15.15
CA TYR A 291 -1.03 -25.94 -14.97
C TYR A 291 -1.98 -25.70 -16.16
N LEU A 292 -1.96 -24.50 -16.75
CA LEU A 292 -2.85 -24.13 -17.84
C LEU A 292 -2.62 -24.98 -19.10
N LEU A 293 -1.35 -25.26 -19.42
CA LEU A 293 -0.94 -26.13 -20.53
C LEU A 293 -1.42 -27.57 -20.34
N ALA A 294 -1.42 -28.07 -19.10
CA ALA A 294 -1.95 -29.39 -18.78
C ALA A 294 -3.48 -29.42 -18.72
N ALA A 295 -4.10 -28.34 -18.24
CA ALA A 295 -5.55 -28.25 -18.06
C ALA A 295 -6.31 -28.25 -19.38
N VAL A 296 -5.77 -27.62 -20.43
CA VAL A 296 -6.43 -27.57 -21.74
C VAL A 296 -6.69 -28.98 -22.32
N PRO A 297 -5.68 -29.86 -22.52
CA PRO A 297 -5.93 -31.23 -22.96
C PRO A 297 -6.89 -32.02 -22.06
N VAL A 298 -6.76 -31.87 -20.74
CA VAL A 298 -7.60 -32.59 -19.77
C VAL A 298 -9.07 -32.14 -19.86
N ALA A 299 -9.33 -30.84 -19.99
CA ALA A 299 -10.68 -30.32 -20.17
C ALA A 299 -11.33 -30.83 -21.46
N PHE A 300 -10.59 -30.83 -22.58
CA PHE A 300 -11.07 -31.40 -23.84
C PHE A 300 -11.38 -32.89 -23.72
N LEU A 301 -10.48 -33.67 -23.12
CA LEU A 301 -10.69 -35.11 -22.93
C LEU A 301 -11.87 -35.41 -22.00
N ALA A 302 -12.01 -34.66 -20.90
CA ALA A 302 -13.12 -34.83 -19.97
C ALA A 302 -14.48 -34.55 -20.62
N SER A 303 -14.60 -33.43 -21.35
CA SER A 303 -15.82 -33.09 -22.09
C SER A 303 -16.09 -34.09 -23.22
N ALA A 304 -15.07 -34.56 -23.94
CA ALA A 304 -15.21 -35.56 -25.00
C ALA A 304 -15.67 -36.92 -24.46
N LEU A 305 -15.10 -37.38 -23.34
CA LEU A 305 -15.50 -38.62 -22.67
C LEU A 305 -16.96 -38.53 -22.18
N MET A 306 -17.35 -37.40 -21.58
CA MET A 306 -18.72 -37.17 -21.15
C MET A 306 -19.69 -37.17 -22.34
N GLY A 307 -19.33 -36.49 -23.42
CA GLY A 307 -20.11 -36.50 -24.67
C GLY A 307 -20.29 -37.90 -25.25
N ALA A 308 -19.21 -38.70 -25.30
CA ALA A 308 -19.27 -40.09 -25.78
C ALA A 308 -20.14 -40.98 -24.88
N LEU A 309 -20.11 -40.75 -23.57
CA LEU A 309 -20.95 -41.45 -22.60
C LEU A 309 -22.42 -41.12 -22.80
N LEU A 310 -22.77 -39.84 -22.96
CA LEU A 310 -24.13 -39.38 -23.27
C LEU A 310 -24.63 -39.92 -24.61
N GLU A 311 -23.78 -39.90 -25.63
CA GLU A 311 -24.09 -40.43 -26.96
C GLU A 311 -24.49 -41.91 -26.88
N ARG A 312 -23.64 -42.71 -26.23
CA ARG A 312 -23.84 -44.17 -26.12
C ARG A 312 -25.01 -44.56 -25.22
N SER A 313 -25.29 -43.77 -24.19
CA SER A 313 -26.28 -44.12 -23.15
C SER A 313 -27.68 -43.58 -23.43
N VAL A 314 -27.81 -42.39 -24.02
CA VAL A 314 -29.09 -41.71 -24.18
C VAL A 314 -29.36 -41.37 -25.65
N ILE A 315 -28.47 -40.58 -26.28
CA ILE A 315 -28.75 -39.95 -27.58
C ILE A 315 -28.97 -41.00 -28.69
N ARG A 316 -28.16 -42.06 -28.72
CA ARG A 316 -28.29 -43.13 -29.73
C ARG A 316 -29.66 -43.81 -29.72
N PHE A 317 -30.34 -43.87 -28.58
CA PHE A 317 -31.66 -44.49 -28.45
C PHE A 317 -32.81 -43.56 -28.88
N LEU A 318 -32.54 -42.26 -29.01
CA LEU A 318 -33.51 -41.24 -29.37
C LEU A 318 -33.45 -40.86 -30.86
N TYR A 319 -32.49 -41.40 -31.63
CA TYR A 319 -32.42 -41.18 -33.07
C TYR A 319 -33.69 -41.65 -33.78
N GLY A 320 -34.24 -40.78 -34.63
CA GLY A 320 -35.46 -41.05 -35.41
C GLY A 320 -36.77 -40.60 -34.75
N ARG A 321 -36.74 -40.01 -33.54
CA ARG A 321 -37.92 -39.47 -32.83
C ARG A 321 -37.79 -37.96 -32.56
N PRO A 322 -37.81 -37.11 -33.60
CA PRO A 322 -37.48 -35.68 -33.49
C PRO A 322 -38.40 -34.84 -32.59
N LEU A 323 -39.60 -35.34 -32.25
CA LEU A 323 -40.52 -34.69 -31.30
C LEU A 323 -40.17 -34.97 -29.83
N GLU A 324 -39.42 -36.05 -29.54
CA GLU A 324 -38.98 -36.42 -28.17
C GLU A 324 -37.61 -35.83 -27.82
N THR A 325 -36.93 -35.18 -28.78
CA THR A 325 -35.57 -34.61 -28.65
C THR A 325 -35.54 -33.10 -28.39
N LEU A 326 -36.70 -32.45 -28.24
CA LEU A 326 -36.79 -31.08 -27.75
C LEU A 326 -36.61 -31.11 -26.22
N LEU A 327 -35.35 -30.96 -25.79
CA LEU A 327 -34.98 -30.58 -24.42
C LEU A 327 -34.82 -29.06 -24.33
#